data_AF-A0A3L7Q0L6-F1
#
_entry.id   AF-A0A3L7Q0L6-F1
#
_cell.length_a   1.000
_cell.length_b   1.000
_cell.length_c   1.000
_cell.angle_alpha   90.00
_cell.angle_beta   90.00
_cell.angle_gamma   90.00
#
_symmetry.space_group_name_H-M   'P 1'
#
loop_
_entity.id
_entity.type
_entity.pdbx_description
1 polymer ?
#
loop_
_entity_poly.entity_id
_entity_poly.type
_entity_poly.pdbx_seq_one_letter_code
_entity_poly.pdbx_strand_id
1 'polypeptide(L)'
;MSQPADPRAPTPPQSGRLAAGKQDASGPPPGPLRLIELSPQNLYDKCQALARNLWWSWHPEVTNLFRELDPVRFRQLDHNPIALLAEFTPERLEARAAELVLYSRINQAYRRLKEYLAAENTWSDVHAGVLGSKPVVYFSAEFGIHESVPIYSGGLGVLSGDHIKSASGLGIPLVAVGLFYKQGYFKQQLDIDGYQHEEYLQSRVEALPLEPAIGTDGEQVQVAIDTRSGQIRAKVWKMAVGRVSLYLLDSDVDGNTPEDRELTSRLYGGDTRVRIRQELVLGIGGVRAIRALGIVPGVYHLNEGHSVFATLEAVRGRMDRDGFSFDDAVRDVARQTVFTTHTPVPAGHDRFDSGQIEEHLGPMRDALGISHDHLMGLGRVDPSNHGEPFCMTVLGLKLSRRANAVSALHGHVSRKMWKDLWGWRVEEEVPIGHITNGVHVPSWLSWQMLQLYDRIFPANWFRRMGEPDVWQKIHECDPG
;
A
#
# COMPACT_ATOMS: atom_id res chain seq x y z
N MET A 1 33.35 -51.69 -25.07
CA MET A 1 33.12 -53.03 -24.48
C MET A 1 32.98 -52.87 -22.97
N SER A 2 31.90 -53.43 -22.41
CA SER A 2 31.73 -53.87 -21.01
C SER A 2 31.99 -52.90 -19.83
N GLN A 3 30.90 -52.37 -19.25
CA GLN A 3 30.68 -52.27 -17.78
C GLN A 3 30.38 -53.69 -17.20
N PRO A 4 30.14 -53.95 -15.88
CA PRO A 4 29.90 -53.07 -14.70
C PRO A 4 30.89 -53.38 -13.53
N ALA A 5 30.70 -53.16 -12.20
CA ALA A 5 29.56 -52.76 -11.37
C ALA A 5 29.97 -52.11 -10.02
N ASP A 6 28.97 -51.64 -9.25
CA ASP A 6 28.97 -51.36 -7.80
C ASP A 6 27.97 -52.34 -7.13
N PRO A 7 28.19 -52.85 -5.89
CA PRO A 7 27.49 -52.24 -4.75
C PRO A 7 28.21 -52.33 -3.38
N ARG A 8 27.96 -51.35 -2.49
CA ARG A 8 28.10 -51.53 -1.03
C ARG A 8 26.78 -51.27 -0.29
N ALA A 9 26.23 -52.32 0.32
CA ALA A 9 25.14 -52.25 1.29
C ALA A 9 25.67 -52.45 2.73
N PRO A 10 25.02 -51.88 3.77
CA PRO A 10 25.48 -51.97 5.16
C PRO A 10 24.97 -53.23 5.89
N THR A 11 25.80 -53.75 6.81
CA THR A 11 25.49 -54.87 7.72
C THR A 11 24.87 -54.39 9.06
N PRO A 12 24.03 -55.20 9.73
CA PRO A 12 23.27 -54.77 10.91
C PRO A 12 23.94 -55.14 12.27
N PRO A 13 23.62 -54.43 13.37
CA PRO A 13 23.94 -54.85 14.73
C PRO A 13 22.86 -55.76 15.34
N GLN A 14 23.25 -56.49 16.40
CA GLN A 14 22.56 -57.67 16.92
C GLN A 14 21.47 -57.37 17.97
N SER A 15 20.56 -58.34 18.16
CA SER A 15 19.50 -58.32 19.15
C SER A 15 19.97 -58.73 20.56
N GLY A 16 19.90 -57.78 21.51
CA GLY A 16 20.06 -58.06 22.95
C GLY A 16 18.71 -58.04 23.67
N ARG A 17 18.31 -59.15 24.31
CA ARG A 17 17.16 -59.17 25.23
C ARG A 17 17.58 -58.60 26.59
N LEU A 18 16.80 -57.65 27.13
CA LEU A 18 16.84 -57.26 28.54
C LEU A 18 15.42 -57.13 29.10
N ALA A 19 15.31 -57.23 30.43
CA ALA A 19 14.08 -57.65 31.11
C ALA A 19 12.98 -56.58 31.18
N ALA A 20 11.73 -57.04 31.27
CA ALA A 20 10.57 -56.19 31.52
C ALA A 20 10.55 -55.70 32.98
N GLY A 21 10.94 -54.44 33.19
CA GLY A 21 10.65 -53.70 34.41
C GLY A 21 9.31 -52.96 34.28
N LYS A 22 8.39 -53.17 35.24
CA LYS A 22 7.25 -52.26 35.42
C LYS A 22 7.80 -50.92 35.90
N GLN A 23 7.51 -49.83 35.18
CA GLN A 23 7.68 -48.47 35.66
C GLN A 23 6.31 -47.82 35.79
N ASP A 24 6.09 -47.10 36.90
CA ASP A 24 4.81 -46.50 37.24
C ASP A 24 4.39 -45.40 36.26
N ALA A 25 3.14 -45.48 35.82
CA ALA A 25 2.52 -44.43 35.03
C ALA A 25 2.05 -43.28 35.93
N SER A 26 3.00 -42.50 36.44
CA SER A 26 2.75 -41.24 37.17
C SER A 26 3.56 -40.09 36.57
N GLY A 27 3.29 -39.78 35.30
CA GLY A 27 3.70 -38.49 34.73
C GLY A 27 2.97 -37.33 35.41
N PRO A 28 3.58 -36.14 35.54
CA PRO A 28 2.91 -34.98 36.12
C PRO A 28 1.67 -34.59 35.31
N PRO A 29 0.63 -34.01 35.94
CA PRO A 29 -0.57 -33.59 35.23
C PRO A 29 -0.24 -32.48 34.21
N PRO A 30 -0.97 -32.40 33.07
CA PRO A 30 -0.73 -31.38 32.07
C PRO A 30 -1.18 -29.99 32.57
N GLY A 31 -0.21 -29.16 32.94
CA GLY A 31 -0.34 -27.71 33.07
C GLY A 31 0.88 -27.00 32.45
N PRO A 32 0.86 -25.67 32.24
CA PRO A 32 -0.23 -24.72 32.41
C PRO A 32 -0.75 -24.14 31.07
N LEU A 33 -0.49 -24.79 29.93
CA LEU A 33 -0.76 -24.25 28.58
C LEU A 33 -2.20 -23.74 28.36
N ARG A 34 -3.22 -24.42 28.91
CA ARG A 34 -4.63 -23.97 28.81
C ARG A 34 -4.94 -22.69 29.59
N LEU A 35 -4.20 -22.38 30.65
CA LEU A 35 -4.42 -21.16 31.46
C LEU A 35 -3.83 -19.92 30.76
N ILE A 36 -2.75 -20.10 29.99
CA ILE A 36 -2.12 -19.03 29.22
C ILE A 36 -3.03 -18.58 28.06
N GLU A 37 -3.79 -19.49 27.44
CA GLU A 37 -4.75 -19.14 26.37
C GLU A 37 -5.89 -18.24 26.84
N LEU A 38 -6.25 -18.32 28.13
CA LEU A 38 -7.41 -17.69 28.77
C LEU A 38 -7.07 -16.42 29.58
N SER A 39 -5.82 -15.94 29.58
CA SER A 39 -5.47 -14.75 30.38
C SER A 39 -6.08 -13.45 29.80
N PRO A 40 -6.38 -12.45 30.66
CA PRO A 40 -6.85 -11.13 30.20
C PRO A 40 -5.87 -10.48 29.20
N GLN A 41 -4.56 -10.60 29.46
CA GLN A 41 -3.51 -10.10 28.56
C GLN A 41 -3.58 -10.75 27.18
N ASN A 42 -3.76 -12.07 27.09
CA ASN A 42 -3.84 -12.78 25.81
C ASN A 42 -5.08 -12.33 24.99
N LEU A 43 -6.21 -12.10 25.66
CA LEU A 43 -7.39 -11.54 24.98
C LEU A 43 -7.12 -10.11 24.46
N TYR A 44 -6.46 -9.28 25.27
CA TYR A 44 -6.06 -7.93 24.88
C TYR A 44 -5.09 -7.93 23.68
N ASP A 45 -4.08 -8.80 23.69
CA ASP A 45 -3.10 -8.95 22.60
C ASP A 45 -3.77 -9.41 21.30
N LYS A 46 -4.77 -10.30 21.37
CA LYS A 46 -5.59 -10.71 20.21
C LYS A 46 -6.39 -9.54 19.63
N CYS A 47 -7.02 -8.74 20.49
CA CYS A 47 -7.74 -7.53 20.07
C CYS A 47 -6.79 -6.48 19.46
N GLN A 48 -5.61 -6.28 20.04
CA GLN A 48 -4.59 -5.37 19.50
C GLN A 48 -4.07 -5.85 18.14
N ALA A 49 -3.79 -7.14 17.97
CA ALA A 49 -3.39 -7.70 16.68
C ALA A 49 -4.48 -7.59 15.60
N LEU A 50 -5.76 -7.71 15.99
CA LEU A 50 -6.88 -7.43 15.10
C LEU A 50 -6.96 -5.94 14.74
N ALA A 51 -6.82 -5.04 15.71
CA ALA A 51 -6.92 -3.59 15.50
C ALA A 51 -5.77 -3.01 14.64
N ARG A 52 -4.54 -3.55 14.79
CA ARG A 52 -3.33 -3.12 14.06
C ARG A 52 -3.27 -3.53 12.60
N ASN A 53 -4.06 -4.51 12.16
CA ASN A 53 -4.14 -4.88 10.74
C ASN A 53 -5.49 -4.43 10.17
N LEU A 54 -5.48 -3.43 9.27
CA LEU A 54 -6.68 -2.82 8.70
C LEU A 54 -7.60 -3.77 7.92
N TRP A 55 -7.22 -5.05 7.76
CA TRP A 55 -8.12 -6.15 7.40
C TRP A 55 -9.49 -6.09 8.09
N TRP A 56 -9.55 -5.71 9.38
CA TRP A 56 -10.83 -5.59 10.10
C TRP A 56 -11.82 -4.64 9.41
N SER A 57 -11.34 -3.59 8.73
CA SER A 57 -12.18 -2.51 8.19
C SER A 57 -13.09 -2.91 7.03
N TRP A 58 -12.85 -4.08 6.42
CA TRP A 58 -13.72 -4.67 5.40
C TRP A 58 -14.29 -6.04 5.81
N HIS A 59 -14.25 -6.33 7.11
CA HIS A 59 -14.85 -7.52 7.73
C HIS A 59 -15.84 -7.08 8.81
N PRO A 60 -17.12 -6.85 8.45
CA PRO A 60 -18.15 -6.32 9.36
C PRO A 60 -18.26 -7.07 10.68
N GLU A 61 -18.08 -8.38 10.66
CA GLU A 61 -18.09 -9.26 11.83
C GLU A 61 -16.98 -8.95 12.86
N VAL A 62 -15.86 -8.36 12.41
CA VAL A 62 -14.73 -7.92 13.25
C VAL A 62 -14.95 -6.48 13.72
N THR A 63 -15.38 -5.57 12.83
CA THR A 63 -15.80 -4.20 13.19
C THR A 63 -16.88 -4.20 14.28
N ASN A 64 -17.81 -5.16 14.20
CA ASN A 64 -18.86 -5.34 15.21
C ASN A 64 -18.30 -5.68 16.59
N LEU A 65 -17.19 -6.43 16.71
CA LEU A 65 -16.57 -6.74 18.00
C LEU A 65 -16.15 -5.46 18.73
N PHE A 66 -15.49 -4.53 18.03
CA PHE A 66 -15.07 -3.25 18.60
C PHE A 66 -16.25 -2.35 18.92
N ARG A 67 -17.28 -2.33 18.04
CA ARG A 67 -18.52 -1.57 18.32
C ARG A 67 -19.25 -2.08 19.55
N GLU A 68 -19.31 -3.39 19.77
CA GLU A 68 -20.05 -3.99 20.89
C GLU A 68 -19.40 -3.73 22.26
N LEU A 69 -18.07 -3.58 22.32
CA LEU A 69 -17.35 -3.26 23.57
C LEU A 69 -17.78 -1.92 24.19
N ASP A 70 -17.95 -0.87 23.36
CA ASP A 70 -18.58 0.40 23.73
C ASP A 70 -19.15 1.13 22.49
N PRO A 71 -20.46 1.00 22.20
CA PRO A 71 -21.07 1.60 21.00
C PRO A 71 -21.14 3.13 20.99
N VAL A 72 -20.98 3.78 22.16
CA VAL A 72 -20.97 5.24 22.27
C VAL A 72 -19.55 5.72 22.05
N ARG A 73 -18.58 5.14 22.76
CA ARG A 73 -17.19 5.55 22.68
C ARG A 73 -16.58 5.24 21.31
N PHE A 74 -16.89 4.09 20.71
CA PHE A 74 -16.39 3.74 19.37
C PHE A 74 -16.83 4.76 18.30
N ARG A 75 -18.04 5.33 18.40
CA ARG A 75 -18.49 6.43 17.52
C ARG A 75 -17.78 7.76 17.80
N GLN A 76 -17.51 8.07 19.07
CA GLN A 76 -16.77 9.29 19.46
C GLN A 76 -15.29 9.25 19.05
N LEU A 77 -14.76 8.06 18.77
CA LEU A 77 -13.37 7.81 18.37
C LEU A 77 -13.23 7.61 16.85
N ASP A 78 -14.17 8.13 16.04
CA ASP A 78 -14.19 7.98 14.58
C ASP A 78 -13.97 6.50 14.14
N HIS A 79 -14.65 5.58 14.84
CA HIS A 79 -14.59 4.13 14.67
C HIS A 79 -13.17 3.52 14.73
N ASN A 80 -12.26 4.13 15.49
CA ASN A 80 -10.88 3.69 15.66
C ASN A 80 -10.74 2.63 16.78
N PRO A 81 -10.39 1.36 16.47
CA PRO A 81 -10.27 0.31 17.48
C PRO A 81 -8.99 0.43 18.32
N ILE A 82 -7.92 1.06 17.82
CA ILE A 82 -6.68 1.27 18.60
C ILE A 82 -6.94 2.31 19.69
N ALA A 83 -7.55 3.43 19.32
CA ALA A 83 -7.96 4.45 20.28
C ALA A 83 -8.94 3.89 21.32
N LEU A 84 -9.88 3.04 20.91
CA LEU A 84 -10.81 2.37 21.82
C LEU A 84 -10.07 1.45 22.81
N LEU A 85 -9.20 0.57 22.32
CA LEU A 85 -8.46 -0.39 23.17
C LEU A 85 -7.50 0.30 24.15
N ALA A 86 -6.99 1.48 23.83
CA ALA A 86 -6.16 2.27 24.73
C ALA A 86 -6.90 2.73 26.01
N GLU A 87 -8.24 2.70 26.02
CA GLU A 87 -9.08 3.04 27.19
C GLU A 87 -9.42 1.83 28.09
N PHE A 88 -8.93 0.63 27.74
CA PHE A 88 -9.13 -0.60 28.50
C PHE A 88 -7.81 -1.11 29.10
N THR A 89 -7.84 -1.51 30.37
CA THR A 89 -6.85 -2.48 30.87
C THR A 89 -7.23 -3.89 30.37
N PRO A 90 -6.30 -4.85 30.35
CA PRO A 90 -6.61 -6.23 29.97
C PRO A 90 -7.76 -6.83 30.78
N GLU A 91 -7.82 -6.58 32.09
CA GLU A 91 -8.86 -7.07 33.00
C GLU A 91 -10.21 -6.42 32.71
N ARG A 92 -10.25 -5.12 32.41
CA ARG A 92 -11.48 -4.42 32.04
C ARG A 92 -12.02 -4.93 30.70
N LEU A 93 -11.14 -5.21 29.74
CA LEU A 93 -11.51 -5.79 28.45
C LEU A 93 -12.07 -7.20 28.61
N GLU A 94 -11.41 -8.04 29.42
CA GLU A 94 -11.83 -9.42 29.68
C GLU A 94 -13.20 -9.47 30.37
N ALA A 95 -13.41 -8.69 31.43
CA ALA A 95 -14.70 -8.64 32.13
C ALA A 95 -15.85 -8.21 31.19
N ARG A 96 -15.62 -7.24 30.30
CA ARG A 96 -16.61 -6.78 29.31
C ARG A 96 -16.84 -7.80 28.19
N ALA A 97 -15.78 -8.47 27.74
CA ALA A 97 -15.89 -9.55 26.76
C ALA A 97 -16.60 -10.80 27.33
N ALA A 98 -16.52 -11.03 28.64
CA ALA A 98 -17.27 -12.06 29.34
C ALA A 98 -18.75 -11.69 29.47
N GLU A 99 -19.07 -10.46 29.93
CA GLU A 99 -20.42 -9.90 30.01
C GLU A 99 -21.17 -9.98 28.66
N LEU A 100 -20.48 -9.66 27.56
CA LEU A 100 -21.02 -9.63 26.20
C LEU A 100 -20.85 -10.95 25.42
N VAL A 101 -20.27 -11.99 26.04
CA VAL A 101 -20.02 -13.33 25.43
C VAL A 101 -19.20 -13.24 24.12
N LEU A 102 -18.27 -12.29 24.04
CA LEU A 102 -17.44 -12.02 22.84
C LEU A 102 -16.24 -12.96 22.70
N TYR A 103 -15.88 -13.70 23.76
CA TYR A 103 -14.62 -14.46 23.82
C TYR A 103 -14.42 -15.42 22.64
N SER A 104 -15.46 -16.18 22.26
CA SER A 104 -15.40 -17.10 21.11
C SER A 104 -15.22 -16.37 19.78
N ARG A 105 -15.94 -15.25 19.59
CA ARG A 105 -15.91 -14.43 18.37
C ARG A 105 -14.56 -13.73 18.18
N ILE A 106 -13.96 -13.20 19.25
CA ILE A 106 -12.61 -12.61 19.22
C ILE A 106 -11.57 -13.66 18.81
N ASN A 107 -11.61 -14.86 19.41
CA ASN A 107 -10.70 -15.94 19.03
C ASN A 107 -10.93 -16.42 17.59
N GLN A 108 -12.18 -16.47 17.11
CA GLN A 108 -12.49 -16.82 15.72
C GLN A 108 -11.96 -15.76 14.74
N ALA A 109 -12.17 -14.47 15.01
CA ALA A 109 -11.65 -13.38 14.19
C ALA A 109 -10.11 -13.41 14.11
N TYR A 110 -9.44 -13.60 15.25
CA TYR A 110 -7.98 -13.70 15.33
C TYR A 110 -7.43 -14.92 14.57
N ARG A 111 -8.09 -16.08 14.67
CA ARG A 111 -7.74 -17.27 13.87
C ARG A 111 -7.91 -17.02 12.37
N ARG A 112 -9.04 -16.42 11.96
CA ARG A 112 -9.30 -16.06 10.55
C ARG A 112 -8.29 -15.07 9.99
N LEU A 113 -7.84 -14.09 10.78
CA LEU A 113 -6.74 -13.20 10.37
C LEU A 113 -5.44 -14.00 10.14
N LYS A 114 -5.08 -14.93 11.03
CA LYS A 114 -3.91 -15.80 10.83
C LYS A 114 -4.03 -16.70 9.60
N GLU A 115 -5.16 -17.37 9.44
CA GLU A 115 -5.46 -18.22 8.28
C GLU A 115 -5.42 -17.42 6.97
N TYR A 116 -5.92 -16.18 6.99
CA TYR A 116 -5.81 -15.26 5.87
C TYR A 116 -4.34 -14.92 5.56
N LEU A 117 -3.57 -14.44 6.55
CA LEU A 117 -2.19 -14.03 6.35
C LEU A 117 -1.26 -15.18 5.92
N ALA A 118 -1.55 -16.42 6.35
CA ALA A 118 -0.75 -17.62 6.06
C ALA A 118 -1.28 -18.49 4.89
N ALA A 119 -2.25 -18.02 4.10
CA ALA A 119 -2.80 -18.80 3.00
C ALA A 119 -1.82 -18.88 1.80
N GLU A 120 -1.48 -20.11 1.39
CA GLU A 120 -0.60 -20.44 0.25
C GLU A 120 -1.38 -20.89 -1.00
N ASN A 121 -2.69 -20.59 -1.06
CA ASN A 121 -3.61 -20.99 -2.13
C ASN A 121 -4.47 -19.80 -2.62
N THR A 122 -3.83 -18.64 -2.75
CA THR A 122 -4.44 -17.41 -3.25
C THR A 122 -4.56 -17.42 -4.77
N TRP A 123 -5.26 -16.43 -5.33
CA TRP A 123 -5.34 -16.24 -6.78
C TRP A 123 -3.95 -15.97 -7.38
N SER A 124 -3.11 -15.23 -6.65
CA SER A 124 -1.74 -14.91 -7.04
C SER A 124 -0.85 -16.14 -7.21
N ASP A 125 -0.98 -17.13 -6.33
CA ASP A 125 -0.17 -18.36 -6.37
C ASP A 125 -0.41 -19.17 -7.64
N VAL A 126 -1.62 -19.08 -8.21
CA VAL A 126 -2.00 -19.77 -9.47
C VAL A 126 -1.71 -18.91 -10.71
N HIS A 127 -1.93 -17.60 -10.64
CA HIS A 127 -1.99 -16.73 -11.83
C HIS A 127 -0.86 -15.68 -11.93
N ALA A 128 -0.16 -15.37 -10.84
CA ALA A 128 0.82 -14.29 -10.76
C ALA A 128 2.19 -14.72 -10.20
N GLY A 129 2.47 -16.02 -10.11
CA GLY A 129 3.75 -16.57 -9.60
C GLY A 129 5.03 -16.05 -10.29
N VAL A 130 4.91 -15.43 -11.47
CA VAL A 130 6.02 -14.70 -12.14
C VAL A 130 6.56 -13.51 -11.34
N LEU A 131 5.76 -12.90 -10.46
CA LEU A 131 6.22 -11.85 -9.55
C LEU A 131 7.14 -12.43 -8.47
N GLY A 132 6.84 -13.63 -7.96
CA GLY A 132 7.67 -14.34 -6.98
C GLY A 132 8.08 -13.47 -5.79
N SER A 133 9.39 -13.40 -5.54
CA SER A 133 9.98 -12.57 -4.48
C SER A 133 10.19 -11.08 -4.86
N LYS A 134 9.76 -10.65 -6.04
CA LYS A 134 9.94 -9.29 -6.57
C LYS A 134 8.58 -8.59 -6.67
N PRO A 135 8.11 -7.94 -5.59
CA PRO A 135 6.76 -7.40 -5.54
C PRO A 135 6.55 -6.24 -6.52
N VAL A 136 5.27 -5.95 -6.79
CA VAL A 136 4.86 -4.65 -7.32
C VAL A 136 5.04 -3.61 -6.22
N VAL A 137 5.72 -2.51 -6.51
CA VAL A 137 5.77 -1.34 -5.63
C VAL A 137 4.81 -0.29 -6.18
N TYR A 138 3.69 -0.11 -5.50
CA TYR A 138 2.62 0.81 -5.88
C TYR A 138 2.77 2.14 -5.17
N PHE A 139 3.05 3.21 -5.90
CA PHE A 139 3.19 4.56 -5.38
C PHE A 139 1.89 5.34 -5.59
N SER A 140 1.37 5.97 -4.53
CA SER A 140 0.26 6.92 -4.59
C SER A 140 0.47 8.02 -3.54
N ALA A 141 0.00 9.23 -3.82
CA ALA A 141 -0.01 10.30 -2.82
C ALA A 141 -0.92 9.94 -1.63
N GLU A 142 -2.12 9.42 -1.91
CA GLU A 142 -3.18 9.17 -0.92
C GLU A 142 -3.71 7.72 -0.91
N PHE A 143 -4.27 7.30 0.23
CA PHE A 143 -4.81 5.93 0.46
C PHE A 143 -6.08 5.94 1.33
N GLY A 144 -7.24 5.77 0.71
CA GLY A 144 -8.55 5.71 1.36
C GLY A 144 -8.88 4.31 1.89
N ILE A 145 -8.35 3.97 3.08
CA ILE A 145 -8.56 2.64 3.68
C ILE A 145 -9.82 2.61 4.55
N HIS A 146 -9.86 3.49 5.56
CA HIS A 146 -10.92 3.62 6.55
C HIS A 146 -10.88 5.04 7.15
N GLU A 147 -12.01 5.57 7.61
CA GLU A 147 -12.13 6.93 8.17
C GLU A 147 -11.20 7.20 9.38
N SER A 148 -10.88 6.16 10.16
CA SER A 148 -9.92 6.23 11.26
C SER A 148 -8.45 6.41 10.82
N VAL A 149 -8.17 6.46 9.51
CA VAL A 149 -6.84 6.69 8.92
C VAL A 149 -6.97 7.75 7.80
N PRO A 150 -7.01 9.06 8.16
CA PRO A 150 -7.41 10.13 7.25
C PRO A 150 -6.30 10.57 6.27
N ILE A 151 -5.65 9.64 5.57
CA ILE A 151 -4.53 9.91 4.63
C ILE A 151 -5.00 10.01 3.15
N TYR A 152 -6.21 10.54 2.93
CA TYR A 152 -6.81 10.73 1.63
C TYR A 152 -7.83 11.89 1.63
N SER A 153 -8.20 12.37 0.44
CA SER A 153 -9.26 13.38 0.25
C SER A 153 -10.31 12.96 -0.78
N GLY A 154 -9.96 12.16 -1.78
CA GLY A 154 -10.82 11.97 -2.94
C GLY A 154 -10.74 10.61 -3.64
N GLY A 155 -11.28 10.57 -4.86
CA GLY A 155 -11.44 9.33 -5.63
C GLY A 155 -10.15 8.62 -6.02
N LEU A 156 -9.04 9.36 -6.16
CA LEU A 156 -7.71 8.78 -6.39
C LEU A 156 -7.25 7.99 -5.15
N GLY A 157 -7.37 8.58 -3.95
CA GLY A 157 -7.08 7.91 -2.69
C GLY A 157 -7.99 6.71 -2.41
N VAL A 158 -9.31 6.86 -2.63
CA VAL A 158 -10.27 5.74 -2.52
C VAL A 158 -9.88 4.59 -3.43
N LEU A 159 -9.53 4.86 -4.69
CA LEU A 159 -9.04 3.83 -5.61
C LEU A 159 -7.76 3.18 -5.10
N SER A 160 -6.77 3.95 -4.67
CA SER A 160 -5.52 3.40 -4.11
C SER A 160 -5.78 2.47 -2.92
N GLY A 161 -6.72 2.84 -2.06
CA GLY A 161 -7.13 2.01 -0.94
C GLY A 161 -7.79 0.71 -1.39
N ASP A 162 -8.79 0.79 -2.27
CA ASP A 162 -9.46 -0.38 -2.82
C ASP A 162 -8.55 -1.28 -3.66
N HIS A 163 -7.55 -0.69 -4.33
CA HIS A 163 -6.54 -1.41 -5.09
C HIS A 163 -5.69 -2.28 -4.17
N ILE A 164 -5.18 -1.72 -3.06
CA ILE A 164 -4.35 -2.50 -2.12
C ILE A 164 -5.15 -3.47 -1.26
N LYS A 165 -6.42 -3.18 -0.94
CA LYS A 165 -7.36 -4.15 -0.35
C LYS A 165 -7.60 -5.34 -1.29
N SER A 166 -7.83 -5.06 -2.58
CA SER A 166 -8.04 -6.10 -3.60
C SER A 166 -6.77 -6.94 -3.83
N ALA A 167 -5.60 -6.29 -3.94
CA ALA A 167 -4.30 -6.95 -4.04
C ALA A 167 -4.06 -7.87 -2.82
N SER A 168 -4.35 -7.36 -1.61
CA SER A 168 -4.32 -8.14 -0.38
C SER A 168 -5.24 -9.37 -0.45
N GLY A 169 -6.50 -9.20 -0.86
CA GLY A 169 -7.48 -10.28 -1.01
C GLY A 169 -7.02 -11.38 -1.97
N LEU A 170 -6.53 -10.98 -3.15
CA LEU A 170 -6.03 -11.86 -4.21
C LEU A 170 -4.67 -12.49 -3.90
N GLY A 171 -3.95 -12.00 -2.89
CA GLY A 171 -2.60 -12.47 -2.52
C GLY A 171 -1.48 -11.94 -3.40
N ILE A 172 -1.72 -10.86 -4.16
CA ILE A 172 -0.70 -10.28 -5.04
C ILE A 172 0.48 -9.79 -4.17
N PRO A 173 1.74 -10.14 -4.49
CA PRO A 173 2.91 -9.58 -3.83
C PRO A 173 3.03 -8.10 -4.22
N LEU A 174 2.39 -7.24 -3.43
CA LEU A 174 2.34 -5.80 -3.60
C LEU A 174 2.73 -5.13 -2.28
N VAL A 175 3.61 -4.15 -2.37
CA VAL A 175 3.89 -3.18 -1.30
C VAL A 175 3.50 -1.80 -1.79
N ALA A 176 2.97 -0.98 -0.91
CA ALA A 176 2.48 0.35 -1.25
C ALA A 176 3.37 1.43 -0.62
N VAL A 177 3.49 2.58 -1.28
CA VAL A 177 4.31 3.72 -0.84
C VAL A 177 3.49 5.00 -0.95
N GLY A 178 3.46 5.80 0.13
CA GLY A 178 2.73 7.06 0.21
C GLY A 178 3.35 8.05 1.21
N LEU A 179 2.66 9.17 1.45
CA LEU A 179 3.02 10.15 2.46
C LEU A 179 2.12 10.02 3.70
N PHE A 180 2.68 10.23 4.89
CA PHE A 180 1.91 10.26 6.14
C PHE A 180 1.42 11.68 6.44
N TYR A 181 0.22 12.03 5.98
CA TYR A 181 -0.38 13.33 6.25
C TYR A 181 -0.91 13.45 7.68
N LYS A 182 -0.24 14.24 8.53
CA LYS A 182 -0.60 14.37 9.94
C LYS A 182 -1.98 14.98 10.18
N GLN A 183 -2.36 15.97 9.38
CA GLN A 183 -3.68 16.64 9.46
C GLN A 183 -4.70 16.04 8.48
N GLY A 184 -4.28 15.08 7.65
CA GLY A 184 -5.12 14.51 6.60
C GLY A 184 -5.57 15.55 5.58
N TYR A 185 -6.88 15.57 5.33
CA TYR A 185 -7.55 16.60 4.53
C TYR A 185 -8.12 17.70 5.45
N PHE A 186 -9.43 17.72 5.74
CA PHE A 186 -10.04 18.54 6.79
C PHE A 186 -11.40 17.95 7.23
N LYS A 187 -11.90 18.32 8.41
CA LYS A 187 -13.32 18.15 8.77
C LYS A 187 -14.09 19.38 8.28
N GLN A 188 -15.10 19.16 7.43
CA GLN A 188 -15.97 20.21 6.93
C GLN A 188 -17.02 20.56 7.99
N GLN A 189 -17.14 21.84 8.30
CA GLN A 189 -18.26 22.38 9.07
C GLN A 189 -19.01 23.39 8.20
N LEU A 190 -20.34 23.45 8.33
CA LEU A 190 -21.16 24.50 7.71
C LEU A 190 -21.69 25.41 8.82
N ASP A 191 -21.54 26.72 8.64
CA ASP A 191 -22.15 27.69 9.55
C ASP A 191 -23.65 27.91 9.27
N ILE A 192 -24.27 28.79 10.05
CA ILE A 192 -25.70 29.11 9.94
C ILE A 192 -26.07 29.80 8.62
N ASP A 193 -25.10 30.44 7.96
CA ASP A 193 -25.27 31.12 6.67
C ASP A 193 -24.93 30.20 5.48
N GLY A 194 -24.48 28.97 5.75
CA GLY A 194 -24.16 27.93 4.76
C GLY A 194 -22.73 27.99 4.22
N TYR A 195 -21.84 28.77 4.82
CA TYR A 195 -20.43 28.81 4.42
C TYR A 195 -19.64 27.63 5.02
N GLN A 196 -18.69 27.12 4.23
CA GLN A 196 -17.73 26.11 4.67
C GLN A 196 -16.67 26.71 5.58
N HIS A 197 -16.45 26.04 6.72
CA HIS A 197 -15.29 26.21 7.60
C HIS A 197 -14.50 24.90 7.65
N GLU A 198 -13.18 25.02 7.75
CA GLU A 198 -12.24 23.90 7.61
C GLU A 198 -11.49 23.65 8.93
N GLU A 199 -11.72 22.49 9.54
CA GLU A 199 -11.04 22.09 10.77
C GLU A 199 -9.95 21.04 10.47
N TYR A 200 -8.69 21.42 10.70
CA TYR A 200 -7.52 20.56 10.48
C TYR A 200 -7.09 19.87 11.78
N LEU A 201 -7.59 18.66 12.03
CA LEU A 201 -7.25 17.88 13.23
C LEU A 201 -5.92 17.14 13.06
N GLN A 202 -4.99 17.30 14.01
CA GLN A 202 -3.77 16.49 14.03
C GLN A 202 -4.06 15.05 14.48
N SER A 203 -3.68 14.10 13.64
CA SER A 203 -3.69 12.67 13.93
C SER A 203 -2.60 12.33 14.95
N ARG A 204 -2.99 11.61 16.01
CA ARG A 204 -2.04 11.03 16.97
C ARG A 204 -1.47 9.73 16.42
N VAL A 205 -0.15 9.67 16.27
CA VAL A 205 0.57 8.50 15.73
C VAL A 205 0.29 7.25 16.58
N GLU A 206 0.18 7.43 17.89
CA GLU A 206 -0.08 6.39 18.89
C GLU A 206 -1.50 5.80 18.79
N ALA A 207 -2.42 6.51 18.15
CA ALA A 207 -3.79 6.07 17.90
C ALA A 207 -3.97 5.42 16.52
N LEU A 208 -2.92 5.32 15.70
CA LEU A 208 -2.97 4.75 14.35
C LEU A 208 -2.30 3.38 14.29
N PRO A 209 -2.64 2.53 13.29
CA PRO A 209 -1.99 1.24 13.04
C PRO A 209 -0.61 1.43 12.36
N LEU A 210 0.24 2.27 12.96
CA LEU A 210 1.58 2.59 12.49
C LEU A 210 2.63 1.92 13.37
N GLU A 211 3.59 1.28 12.71
CA GLU A 211 4.79 0.71 13.34
C GLU A 211 6.03 1.30 12.64
N PRO A 212 7.17 1.51 13.33
CA PRO A 212 8.41 1.90 12.66
C PRO A 212 8.77 0.91 11.55
N ALA A 213 9.05 1.40 10.35
CA ALA A 213 9.52 0.53 9.27
C ALA A 213 11.00 0.21 9.51
N ILE A 214 11.30 -1.00 9.96
CA ILE A 214 12.66 -1.44 10.29
C ILE A 214 13.42 -1.89 9.04
N GLY A 215 14.62 -1.34 8.83
CA GLY A 215 15.51 -1.61 7.70
C GLY A 215 16.30 -2.91 7.86
N THR A 216 17.13 -3.23 6.85
CA THR A 216 18.03 -4.39 6.89
C THR A 216 19.15 -4.28 7.93
N ASP A 217 19.39 -3.08 8.45
CA ASP A 217 20.34 -2.75 9.53
C ASP A 217 19.74 -2.94 10.94
N GLY A 218 18.42 -3.13 11.05
CA GLY A 218 17.71 -3.25 12.33
C GLY A 218 17.21 -1.92 12.91
N GLU A 219 17.47 -0.79 12.26
CA GLU A 219 17.03 0.55 12.69
C GLU A 219 15.76 0.99 11.95
N GLN A 220 15.08 2.03 12.45
CA GLN A 220 13.97 2.64 11.68
C GLN A 220 14.53 3.30 10.42
N VAL A 221 14.00 2.93 9.25
CA VAL A 221 14.40 3.51 7.97
C VAL A 221 14.17 5.02 7.98
N GLN A 222 15.26 5.73 7.73
CA GLN A 222 15.28 7.16 7.43
C GLN A 222 15.90 7.37 6.05
N VAL A 223 15.30 8.25 5.27
CA VAL A 223 15.78 8.64 3.95
C VAL A 223 16.10 10.12 3.91
N ALA A 224 17.05 10.47 3.07
CA ALA A 224 17.43 11.84 2.77
C ALA A 224 17.32 12.07 1.25
N ILE A 225 16.91 13.28 0.86
CA ILE A 225 16.82 13.75 -0.52
C ILE A 225 17.56 15.08 -0.62
N ASP A 226 18.58 15.14 -1.46
CA ASP A 226 19.47 16.29 -1.57
C ASP A 226 18.96 17.25 -2.67
N THR A 227 18.77 18.52 -2.32
CA THR A 227 18.46 19.63 -3.23
C THR A 227 19.63 20.62 -3.27
N ARG A 228 19.60 21.63 -4.16
CA ARG A 228 20.57 22.74 -4.13
C ARG A 228 20.43 23.63 -2.89
N SER A 229 19.26 23.64 -2.25
CA SER A 229 18.91 24.49 -1.11
C SER A 229 19.00 23.78 0.26
N GLY A 230 19.17 22.46 0.30
CA GLY A 230 19.31 21.70 1.55
C GLY A 230 19.08 20.21 1.36
N GLN A 231 18.92 19.49 2.47
CA GLN A 231 18.59 18.07 2.48
C GLN A 231 17.24 17.87 3.17
N ILE A 232 16.27 17.33 2.45
CA ILE A 232 14.95 16.97 2.99
C ILE A 232 15.06 15.54 3.53
N ARG A 233 14.73 15.34 4.80
CA ARG A 233 14.73 14.02 5.45
C ARG A 233 13.31 13.51 5.68
N ALA A 234 13.14 12.20 5.74
CA ALA A 234 11.90 11.57 6.16
C ALA A 234 12.17 10.24 6.87
N LYS A 235 11.43 9.96 7.95
CA LYS A 235 11.34 8.61 8.54
C LYS A 235 10.22 7.83 7.86
N VAL A 236 10.29 6.51 7.94
CA VAL A 236 9.29 5.63 7.32
C VAL A 236 8.50 4.88 8.38
N TRP A 237 7.18 4.95 8.24
CA TRP A 237 6.21 4.15 8.98
C TRP A 237 5.72 2.99 8.13
N LYS A 238 5.33 1.88 8.77
CA LYS A 238 4.68 0.72 8.16
C LYS A 238 3.27 0.58 8.72
N MET A 239 2.32 0.31 7.83
CA MET A 239 0.93 0.00 8.14
C MET A 239 0.52 -1.31 7.46
N ALA A 240 -0.19 -2.18 8.18
CA ALA A 240 -0.65 -3.46 7.64
C ALA A 240 -2.07 -3.32 7.06
N VAL A 241 -2.21 -3.53 5.76
CA VAL A 241 -3.49 -3.54 5.04
C VAL A 241 -3.74 -4.96 4.53
N GLY A 242 -4.20 -5.83 5.44
CA GLY A 242 -4.24 -7.26 5.21
C GLY A 242 -2.84 -7.83 5.02
N ARG A 243 -2.57 -8.37 3.83
CA ARG A 243 -1.27 -8.89 3.38
C ARG A 243 -0.37 -7.80 2.80
N VAL A 244 -0.92 -6.67 2.34
CA VAL A 244 -0.12 -5.56 1.79
C VAL A 244 0.51 -4.77 2.93
N SER A 245 1.81 -4.49 2.80
CA SER A 245 2.50 -3.51 3.63
C SER A 245 2.45 -2.16 2.93
N LEU A 246 1.84 -1.17 3.60
CA LEU A 246 1.83 0.23 3.19
C LEU A 246 2.92 0.98 3.95
N TYR A 247 3.88 1.55 3.23
CA TYR A 247 4.96 2.36 3.77
C TYR A 247 4.66 3.85 3.57
N LEU A 248 4.70 4.62 4.65
CA LEU A 248 4.35 6.04 4.65
C LEU A 248 5.54 6.87 5.11
N LEU A 249 5.94 7.83 4.29
CA LEU A 249 7.03 8.75 4.61
C LEU A 249 6.52 9.96 5.41
N ASP A 250 7.23 10.31 6.48
CA ASP A 250 6.92 11.41 7.38
C ASP A 250 8.15 12.33 7.47
N SER A 251 8.02 13.58 7.01
CA SER A 251 9.11 14.57 7.02
C SER A 251 9.22 15.33 8.33
N ASP A 252 8.34 15.09 9.30
CA ASP A 252 8.50 15.64 10.66
C ASP A 252 9.54 14.83 11.45
N VAL A 253 10.80 15.15 11.18
CA VAL A 253 12.01 14.56 11.77
C VAL A 253 13.01 15.65 12.15
N ASP A 254 13.93 15.30 13.04
CA ASP A 254 14.99 16.23 13.43
C ASP A 254 16.05 16.40 12.33
N GLY A 255 16.52 17.64 12.19
CA GLY A 255 17.42 18.08 11.12
C GLY A 255 16.70 18.73 9.93
N ASN A 256 15.39 18.56 9.78
CA ASN A 256 14.59 19.32 8.81
C ASN A 256 14.30 20.75 9.33
N THR A 257 14.15 21.70 8.41
CA THR A 257 13.64 23.05 8.74
C THR A 257 12.15 22.97 9.17
N PRO A 258 11.59 24.00 9.81
CA PRO A 258 10.16 24.04 10.13
C PRO A 258 9.28 23.83 8.88
N GLU A 259 9.65 24.40 7.75
CA GLU A 259 8.95 24.27 6.47
C GLU A 259 9.06 22.85 5.89
N ASP A 260 10.20 22.19 6.07
CA ASP A 260 10.43 20.81 5.62
C ASP A 260 9.66 19.79 6.46
N ARG A 261 9.48 20.05 7.77
CA ARG A 261 8.62 19.23 8.65
C ARG A 261 7.14 19.30 8.25
N GLU A 262 6.70 20.44 7.71
CA GLU A 262 5.32 20.63 7.25
C GLU A 262 5.02 20.00 5.87
N LEU A 263 6.02 19.49 5.13
CA LEU A 263 5.78 18.84 3.84
C LEU A 263 4.82 17.64 3.93
N THR A 264 4.77 16.94 5.07
CA THR A 264 3.81 15.86 5.34
C THR A 264 2.74 16.25 6.37
N SER A 265 2.40 17.53 6.53
CA SER A 265 1.28 17.92 7.40
C SER A 265 -0.07 17.78 6.68
N ARG A 266 -0.22 18.31 5.46
CA ARG A 266 -1.50 18.34 4.71
C ARG A 266 -1.45 17.71 3.33
N LEU A 267 -2.52 17.00 2.97
CA LEU A 267 -2.76 16.52 1.62
C LEU A 267 -3.27 17.66 0.72
N TYR A 268 -2.66 17.82 -0.47
CA TYR A 268 -2.93 18.90 -1.43
C TYR A 268 -2.82 20.34 -0.84
N GLY A 269 -1.95 20.54 0.16
CA GLY A 269 -1.63 21.87 0.70
C GLY A 269 -0.40 22.52 0.06
N GLY A 270 -0.27 23.83 0.24
CA GLY A 270 0.92 24.60 -0.15
C GLY A 270 0.92 25.16 -1.58
N ASP A 271 2.08 25.64 -2.02
CA ASP A 271 2.33 26.18 -3.36
C ASP A 271 3.07 25.16 -4.25
N THR A 272 3.51 25.59 -5.44
CA THR A 272 4.28 24.73 -6.35
C THR A 272 5.63 24.28 -5.77
N ARG A 273 6.21 25.05 -4.83
CA ARG A 273 7.46 24.71 -4.13
C ARG A 273 7.23 23.64 -3.07
N VAL A 274 6.13 23.69 -2.32
CA VAL A 274 5.70 22.58 -1.44
C VAL A 274 5.40 21.34 -2.28
N ARG A 275 4.70 21.50 -3.40
CA ARG A 275 4.30 20.38 -4.28
C ARG A 275 5.49 19.59 -4.82
N ILE A 276 6.46 20.25 -5.49
CA ILE A 276 7.66 19.54 -6.00
C ILE A 276 8.42 18.82 -4.88
N ARG A 277 8.45 19.39 -3.67
CA ARG A 277 9.12 18.80 -2.51
C ARG A 277 8.36 17.59 -1.94
N GLN A 278 7.03 17.61 -1.93
CA GLN A 278 6.22 16.42 -1.63
C GLN A 278 6.47 15.29 -2.65
N GLU A 279 6.54 15.61 -3.94
CA GLU A 279 6.80 14.63 -5.00
C GLU A 279 8.23 14.07 -4.95
N LEU A 280 9.22 14.87 -4.52
CA LEU A 280 10.57 14.37 -4.21
C LEU A 280 10.57 13.36 -3.06
N VAL A 281 9.88 13.66 -1.94
CA VAL A 281 9.79 12.75 -0.79
C VAL A 281 9.07 11.46 -1.20
N LEU A 282 7.93 11.56 -1.88
CA LEU A 282 7.16 10.39 -2.33
C LEU A 282 7.94 9.54 -3.36
N GLY A 283 8.50 10.18 -4.39
CA GLY A 283 9.20 9.49 -5.48
C GLY A 283 10.59 9.01 -5.08
N ILE A 284 11.52 9.95 -4.87
CA ILE A 284 12.93 9.63 -4.56
C ILE A 284 13.05 9.02 -3.17
N GLY A 285 12.43 9.64 -2.17
CA GLY A 285 12.43 9.12 -0.79
C GLY A 285 11.80 7.73 -0.72
N GLY A 286 10.68 7.50 -1.41
CA GLY A 286 10.03 6.19 -1.47
C GLY A 286 10.89 5.09 -2.09
N VAL A 287 11.61 5.34 -3.20
CA VAL A 287 12.54 4.35 -3.77
C VAL A 287 13.74 4.10 -2.85
N ARG A 288 14.27 5.14 -2.18
CA ARG A 288 15.33 4.99 -1.17
C ARG A 288 14.84 4.15 0.03
N ALA A 289 13.59 4.34 0.47
CA ALA A 289 12.99 3.59 1.57
C ALA A 289 12.82 2.10 1.24
N ILE A 290 12.24 1.79 0.09
CA ILE A 290 12.08 0.42 -0.42
C ILE A 290 13.44 -0.30 -0.53
N ARG A 291 14.48 0.41 -0.96
CA ARG A 291 15.85 -0.12 -1.01
C ARG A 291 16.43 -0.41 0.38
N ALA A 292 16.23 0.48 1.36
CA ALA A 292 16.68 0.30 2.75
C ALA A 292 15.94 -0.84 3.49
N LEU A 293 14.71 -1.15 3.05
CA LEU A 293 13.93 -2.32 3.49
C LEU A 293 14.39 -3.64 2.82
N GLY A 294 15.40 -3.62 1.95
CA GLY A 294 15.89 -4.79 1.21
C GLY A 294 14.94 -5.28 0.12
N ILE A 295 13.88 -4.52 -0.21
CA ILE A 295 12.87 -4.91 -1.20
C ILE A 295 13.43 -4.64 -2.60
N VAL A 296 13.42 -5.67 -3.45
CA VAL A 296 13.81 -5.57 -4.86
C VAL A 296 12.55 -5.55 -5.74
N PRO A 297 12.17 -4.41 -6.33
CA PRO A 297 10.94 -4.31 -7.12
C PRO A 297 10.95 -5.20 -8.36
N GLY A 298 9.83 -5.86 -8.63
CA GLY A 298 9.56 -6.49 -9.92
C GLY A 298 8.95 -5.49 -10.90
N VAL A 299 8.07 -4.62 -10.39
CA VAL A 299 7.37 -3.55 -11.12
C VAL A 299 7.28 -2.31 -10.24
N TYR A 300 7.48 -1.13 -10.83
CA TYR A 300 7.06 0.15 -10.27
C TYR A 300 5.71 0.53 -10.87
N HIS A 301 4.68 0.72 -10.05
CA HIS A 301 3.37 1.20 -10.51
C HIS A 301 3.13 2.58 -9.92
N LEU A 302 3.09 3.59 -10.80
CA LEU A 302 2.95 5.00 -10.46
C LEU A 302 1.50 5.43 -10.66
N ASN A 303 0.83 5.80 -9.57
CA ASN A 303 -0.53 6.31 -9.59
C ASN A 303 -0.52 7.85 -9.72
N GLU A 304 -0.76 8.33 -10.93
CA GLU A 304 -0.64 9.73 -11.36
C GLU A 304 0.78 10.34 -11.20
N GLY A 305 0.97 11.57 -11.70
CA GLY A 305 2.26 12.26 -11.77
C GLY A 305 3.05 12.39 -10.47
N HIS A 306 2.38 12.37 -9.32
CA HIS A 306 2.93 12.80 -8.01
C HIS A 306 4.11 11.96 -7.49
N SER A 307 4.31 10.76 -8.03
CA SER A 307 5.38 9.85 -7.62
C SER A 307 6.47 9.65 -8.67
N VAL A 308 6.36 10.28 -9.84
CA VAL A 308 7.14 9.88 -11.03
C VAL A 308 8.65 10.09 -10.86
N PHE A 309 9.12 10.97 -9.99
CA PHE A 309 10.56 11.08 -9.65
C PHE A 309 11.16 9.78 -9.08
N ALA A 310 10.33 8.81 -8.64
CA ALA A 310 10.75 7.43 -8.36
C ALA A 310 11.54 6.81 -9.54
N THR A 311 11.13 7.08 -10.78
CA THR A 311 11.83 6.59 -11.98
C THR A 311 13.27 7.08 -12.07
N LEU A 312 13.54 8.35 -11.72
CA LEU A 312 14.89 8.93 -11.76
C LEU A 312 15.80 8.29 -10.69
N GLU A 313 15.30 8.07 -9.48
CA GLU A 313 16.06 7.38 -8.41
C GLU A 313 16.21 5.86 -8.68
N ALA A 314 15.28 5.26 -9.42
CA ALA A 314 15.41 3.89 -9.92
C ALA A 314 16.48 3.78 -11.03
N VAL A 315 16.52 4.74 -11.97
CA VAL A 315 17.57 4.87 -13.00
C VAL A 315 18.93 5.07 -12.34
N ARG A 316 19.07 6.03 -11.40
CA ARG A 316 20.29 6.22 -10.61
C ARG A 316 20.71 4.93 -9.90
N GLY A 317 19.76 4.23 -9.29
CA GLY A 317 20.01 2.93 -8.64
C GLY A 317 20.44 1.80 -9.57
N ARG A 318 20.11 1.85 -10.88
CA ARG A 318 20.65 0.95 -11.90
C ARG A 318 22.07 1.33 -12.31
N MET A 319 22.34 2.62 -12.47
CA MET A 319 23.69 3.13 -12.79
C MET A 319 24.68 2.78 -11.67
N ASP A 320 24.35 3.11 -10.41
CA ASP A 320 25.23 2.92 -9.25
C ASP A 320 25.56 1.44 -8.97
N ARG A 321 24.56 0.55 -9.05
CA ARG A 321 24.69 -0.86 -8.64
C ARG A 321 25.08 -1.78 -9.79
N ASP A 322 24.49 -1.57 -10.97
CA ASP A 322 24.61 -2.49 -12.09
C ASP A 322 25.58 -1.96 -13.18
N GLY A 323 26.13 -0.76 -12.99
CA GLY A 323 27.13 -0.15 -13.89
C GLY A 323 26.58 0.31 -15.23
N PHE A 324 25.26 0.48 -15.34
CA PHE A 324 24.60 0.84 -16.60
C PHE A 324 24.89 2.29 -17.01
N SER A 325 24.91 2.54 -18.32
CA SER A 325 24.80 3.89 -18.86
C SER A 325 23.44 4.50 -18.51
N PHE A 326 23.32 5.83 -18.52
CA PHE A 326 22.03 6.50 -18.30
C PHE A 326 20.94 5.96 -19.24
N ASP A 327 21.23 5.83 -20.54
CA ASP A 327 20.27 5.35 -21.54
C ASP A 327 19.85 3.90 -21.30
N ASP A 328 20.77 3.02 -20.89
CA ASP A 328 20.46 1.61 -20.61
C ASP A 328 19.70 1.45 -19.29
N ALA A 329 20.03 2.25 -18.28
CA ALA A 329 19.27 2.35 -17.04
C ALA A 329 17.83 2.86 -17.29
N VAL A 330 17.65 3.88 -18.13
CA VAL A 330 16.33 4.36 -18.57
C VAL A 330 15.56 3.26 -19.30
N ARG A 331 16.18 2.55 -20.25
CA ARG A 331 15.54 1.45 -20.99
C ARG A 331 15.12 0.30 -20.09
N ASP A 332 15.92 -0.05 -19.09
CA ASP A 332 15.62 -1.12 -18.15
C ASP A 332 14.53 -0.73 -17.16
N VAL A 333 14.66 0.42 -16.49
CA VAL A 333 13.64 0.93 -15.55
C VAL A 333 12.31 1.11 -16.25
N ALA A 334 12.27 1.68 -17.46
CA ALA A 334 11.03 1.82 -18.21
C ALA A 334 10.33 0.47 -18.42
N ARG A 335 11.05 -0.63 -18.71
CA ARG A 335 10.48 -1.98 -18.84
C ARG A 335 9.79 -2.47 -17.56
N GLN A 336 10.23 -1.98 -16.40
CA GLN A 336 9.68 -2.30 -15.09
C GLN A 336 8.60 -1.32 -14.62
N THR A 337 8.36 -0.20 -15.33
CA THR A 337 7.45 0.85 -14.88
C THR A 337 6.11 0.84 -15.63
N VAL A 338 5.03 0.94 -14.86
CA VAL A 338 3.65 1.15 -15.29
C VAL A 338 3.18 2.50 -14.73
N PHE A 339 2.61 3.35 -15.60
CA PHE A 339 2.06 4.65 -15.22
C PHE A 339 0.53 4.69 -15.46
N THR A 340 -0.23 5.07 -14.44
CA THR A 340 -1.68 5.28 -14.55
C THR A 340 -1.99 6.77 -14.49
N THR A 341 -2.78 7.27 -15.45
CA THR A 341 -3.25 8.66 -15.47
C THR A 341 -4.75 8.76 -15.18
N HIS A 342 -5.09 9.71 -14.32
CA HIS A 342 -6.43 10.00 -13.82
C HIS A 342 -6.97 11.31 -14.39
N THR A 343 -6.09 12.29 -14.61
CA THR A 343 -6.46 13.62 -15.10
C THR A 343 -6.85 13.60 -16.60
N PRO A 344 -8.09 14.03 -16.96
CA PRO A 344 -8.55 14.09 -18.35
C PRO A 344 -8.38 15.46 -19.00
N VAL A 345 -7.75 16.43 -18.32
CA VAL A 345 -7.60 17.83 -18.79
C VAL A 345 -6.16 18.36 -18.63
N PRO A 346 -5.57 19.04 -19.62
CA PRO A 346 -4.17 19.48 -19.58
C PRO A 346 -3.76 20.32 -18.36
N ALA A 347 -4.70 21.06 -17.77
CA ALA A 347 -4.48 21.94 -16.62
C ALA A 347 -4.38 21.20 -15.26
N GLY A 348 -4.80 19.93 -15.19
CA GLY A 348 -4.74 19.13 -13.95
C GLY A 348 -3.46 18.29 -13.81
N HIS A 349 -2.44 18.55 -14.64
CA HIS A 349 -1.16 17.84 -14.60
C HIS A 349 -0.08 18.74 -13.98
N ASP A 350 0.60 18.25 -12.96
CA ASP A 350 1.67 18.97 -12.26
C ASP A 350 2.78 19.41 -13.24
N ARG A 351 3.13 20.70 -13.18
CA ARG A 351 4.10 21.37 -14.05
C ARG A 351 4.99 22.30 -13.22
N PHE A 352 6.30 22.19 -13.40
CA PHE A 352 7.30 22.99 -12.69
C PHE A 352 8.17 23.77 -13.67
N ASP A 353 8.60 24.96 -13.28
CA ASP A 353 9.51 25.76 -14.10
C ASP A 353 10.97 25.21 -14.06
N SER A 354 11.78 25.67 -15.02
CA SER A 354 13.17 25.22 -15.17
C SER A 354 14.05 25.49 -13.94
N GLY A 355 13.78 26.60 -13.23
CA GLY A 355 14.51 26.98 -12.02
C GLY A 355 14.13 26.11 -10.83
N GLN A 356 12.83 25.84 -10.65
CA GLN A 356 12.35 24.87 -9.66
C GLN A 356 12.97 23.49 -9.86
N ILE A 357 13.02 22.99 -11.10
CA ILE A 357 13.66 21.71 -11.41
C ILE A 357 15.15 21.72 -11.09
N GLU A 358 15.91 22.76 -11.45
CA GLU A 358 17.34 22.82 -11.11
C GLU A 358 17.58 22.92 -9.60
N GLU A 359 16.77 23.70 -8.87
CA GLU A 359 16.88 23.80 -7.42
C GLU A 359 16.66 22.44 -6.74
N HIS A 360 15.64 21.70 -7.18
CA HIS A 360 15.15 20.51 -6.48
C HIS A 360 15.77 19.21 -6.96
N LEU A 361 16.08 19.10 -8.26
CA LEU A 361 16.67 17.92 -8.89
C LEU A 361 18.12 18.13 -9.37
N GLY A 362 18.72 19.31 -9.21
CA GLY A 362 20.11 19.55 -9.59
C GLY A 362 21.12 18.49 -9.09
N PRO A 363 21.08 18.06 -7.81
CA PRO A 363 21.94 16.98 -7.33
C PRO A 363 21.63 15.61 -7.96
N MET A 364 20.35 15.32 -8.25
CA MET A 364 19.94 14.10 -8.99
C MET A 364 20.45 14.14 -10.43
N ARG A 365 20.32 15.27 -11.12
CA ARG A 365 20.83 15.53 -12.47
C ARG A 365 22.34 15.27 -12.55
N ASP A 366 23.09 15.80 -11.58
CA ASP A 366 24.55 15.65 -11.50
C ASP A 366 24.92 14.17 -11.27
N ALA A 367 24.21 13.47 -10.39
CA ALA A 367 24.41 12.03 -10.16
C ALA A 367 24.04 11.15 -11.37
N LEU A 368 23.07 11.58 -12.19
CA LEU A 368 22.73 10.95 -13.47
C LEU A 368 23.71 11.31 -14.60
N GLY A 369 24.62 12.26 -14.40
CA GLY A 369 25.63 12.67 -15.38
C GLY A 369 25.06 13.36 -16.63
N ILE A 370 23.85 13.92 -16.55
CA ILE A 370 23.14 14.54 -17.70
C ILE A 370 23.14 16.07 -17.62
N SER A 371 22.95 16.74 -18.76
CA SER A 371 22.80 18.20 -18.80
C SER A 371 21.43 18.66 -18.28
N HIS A 372 21.31 19.94 -17.95
CA HIS A 372 20.03 20.53 -17.53
C HIS A 372 18.95 20.40 -18.62
N ASP A 373 19.29 20.71 -19.88
CA ASP A 373 18.36 20.54 -21.00
C ASP A 373 17.98 19.07 -21.24
N HIS A 374 18.88 18.11 -20.99
CA HIS A 374 18.53 16.69 -21.08
C HIS A 374 17.52 16.31 -19.99
N LEU A 375 17.73 16.71 -18.73
CA LEU A 375 16.73 16.50 -17.67
C LEU A 375 15.39 17.15 -18.04
N MET A 376 15.38 18.43 -18.43
CA MET A 376 14.16 19.12 -18.86
C MET A 376 13.48 18.43 -20.04
N GLY A 377 14.25 17.90 -20.99
CA GLY A 377 13.75 17.12 -22.13
C GLY A 377 13.03 15.82 -21.75
N LEU A 378 13.23 15.28 -20.53
CA LEU A 378 12.45 14.16 -20.00
C LEU A 378 11.03 14.60 -19.58
N GLY A 379 10.84 15.86 -19.17
CA GLY A 379 9.55 16.41 -18.74
C GLY A 379 8.79 17.24 -19.79
N ARG A 380 9.40 17.55 -20.94
CA ARG A 380 8.78 18.33 -22.04
C ARG A 380 8.18 17.45 -23.13
N VAL A 381 7.07 17.86 -23.75
CA VAL A 381 6.55 17.21 -24.97
C VAL A 381 7.55 17.40 -26.11
N ASP A 382 7.97 18.64 -26.35
CA ASP A 382 9.05 18.96 -27.28
C ASP A 382 10.34 19.30 -26.49
N PRO A 383 11.38 18.42 -26.50
CA PRO A 383 12.63 18.68 -25.80
C PRO A 383 13.34 19.97 -26.23
N SER A 384 13.09 20.45 -27.46
CA SER A 384 13.68 21.68 -28.03
C SER A 384 12.93 22.96 -27.64
N ASN A 385 11.72 22.84 -27.11
CA ASN A 385 10.96 23.98 -26.59
C ASN A 385 11.45 24.36 -25.20
N HIS A 386 12.52 25.17 -25.13
CA HIS A 386 13.08 25.63 -23.85
C HIS A 386 12.11 26.45 -22.99
N GLY A 387 10.99 26.93 -23.55
CA GLY A 387 9.91 27.60 -22.82
C GLY A 387 8.87 26.65 -22.21
N GLU A 388 8.88 25.35 -22.56
CA GLU A 388 7.93 24.39 -21.99
C GLU A 388 8.34 24.02 -20.55
N PRO A 389 7.41 24.11 -19.56
CA PRO A 389 7.67 23.67 -18.19
C PRO A 389 7.73 22.15 -18.09
N PHE A 390 8.44 21.65 -17.09
CA PHE A 390 8.60 20.22 -16.82
C PHE A 390 7.26 19.62 -16.36
N CYS A 391 6.69 18.70 -17.13
CA CYS A 391 5.43 18.04 -16.81
C CYS A 391 5.64 16.61 -16.29
N MET A 392 5.06 16.32 -15.12
CA MET A 392 5.22 15.03 -14.45
C MET A 392 4.59 13.87 -15.22
N THR A 393 3.47 14.11 -15.90
CA THR A 393 2.83 13.12 -16.76
C THR A 393 3.67 12.80 -18.00
N VAL A 394 4.38 13.79 -18.57
CA VAL A 394 5.31 13.54 -19.69
C VAL A 394 6.49 12.68 -19.24
N LEU A 395 7.08 12.99 -18.08
CA LEU A 395 8.11 12.15 -17.47
C LEU A 395 7.60 10.72 -17.25
N GLY A 396 6.37 10.57 -16.75
CA GLY A 396 5.74 9.27 -16.48
C GLY A 396 5.51 8.46 -17.76
N LEU A 397 5.05 9.10 -18.82
CA LEU A 397 4.86 8.48 -20.13
C LEU A 397 6.18 8.11 -20.82
N LYS A 398 7.22 8.93 -20.69
CA LYS A 398 8.56 8.67 -21.27
C LYS A 398 9.32 7.57 -20.53
N LEU A 399 9.18 7.47 -19.20
CA LEU A 399 9.90 6.51 -18.36
C LEU A 399 9.07 5.27 -17.96
N SER A 400 8.02 4.94 -18.72
CA SER A 400 7.18 3.75 -18.51
C SER A 400 6.99 2.92 -19.78
N ARG A 401 6.97 1.59 -19.64
CA ARG A 401 6.69 0.66 -20.74
C ARG A 401 5.20 0.46 -20.98
N ARG A 402 4.38 0.69 -19.96
CA ARG A 402 2.91 0.65 -20.05
C ARG A 402 2.34 1.92 -19.45
N ALA A 403 1.42 2.54 -20.17
CA ALA A 403 0.59 3.62 -19.66
C ALA A 403 -0.88 3.23 -19.80
N ASN A 404 -1.71 3.57 -18.81
CA ASN A 404 -3.16 3.36 -18.89
C ASN A 404 -3.95 4.54 -18.35
N ALA A 405 -5.04 4.85 -19.03
CA ALA A 405 -6.15 5.61 -18.48
C ALA A 405 -7.06 4.72 -17.61
N VAL A 406 -8.04 5.34 -16.95
CA VAL A 406 -8.92 4.70 -15.95
C VAL A 406 -10.31 4.32 -16.46
N SER A 407 -10.58 4.50 -17.75
CA SER A 407 -11.78 4.04 -18.45
C SER A 407 -11.55 4.02 -19.96
N ALA A 408 -12.39 3.30 -20.72
CA ALA A 408 -12.30 3.22 -22.18
C ALA A 408 -12.40 4.60 -22.86
N LEU A 409 -13.29 5.47 -22.36
CA LEU A 409 -13.43 6.84 -22.86
C LEU A 409 -12.23 7.71 -22.46
N HIS A 410 -11.76 7.61 -21.21
CA HIS A 410 -10.57 8.35 -20.79
C HIS A 410 -9.35 7.95 -21.64
N GLY A 411 -9.20 6.67 -22.00
CA GLY A 411 -8.12 6.21 -22.89
C GLY A 411 -8.09 6.93 -24.24
N HIS A 412 -9.24 7.30 -24.81
CA HIS A 412 -9.28 8.13 -26.02
C HIS A 412 -8.81 9.56 -25.73
N VAL A 413 -9.34 10.18 -24.67
CA VAL A 413 -8.96 11.54 -24.26
C VAL A 413 -7.45 11.65 -23.95
N SER A 414 -6.86 10.68 -23.25
CA SER A 414 -5.42 10.66 -22.94
C SER A 414 -4.58 10.48 -24.21
N ARG A 415 -4.97 9.58 -25.14
CA ARG A 415 -4.26 9.40 -26.41
C ARG A 415 -4.26 10.66 -27.26
N LYS A 416 -5.40 11.35 -27.33
CA LYS A 416 -5.55 12.65 -27.99
C LYS A 416 -4.67 13.73 -27.36
N MET A 417 -4.69 13.82 -26.03
CA MET A 417 -3.94 14.84 -25.27
C MET A 417 -2.43 14.70 -25.43
N TRP A 418 -1.93 13.47 -25.45
CA TRP A 418 -0.50 13.17 -25.43
C TRP A 418 0.06 12.70 -26.78
N LYS A 419 -0.71 12.87 -27.87
CA LYS A 419 -0.34 12.43 -29.22
C LYS A 419 1.03 12.96 -29.67
N ASP A 420 1.34 14.21 -29.36
CA ASP A 420 2.54 14.88 -29.87
C ASP A 420 3.86 14.28 -29.32
N LEU A 421 3.82 13.56 -28.20
CA LEU A 421 4.94 12.73 -27.71
C LEU A 421 5.33 11.60 -28.68
N TRP A 422 4.40 11.23 -29.57
CA TRP A 422 4.58 10.22 -30.61
C TRP A 422 4.05 10.76 -31.95
N GLY A 423 4.42 11.98 -32.35
CA GLY A 423 3.91 12.66 -33.56
C GLY A 423 4.06 11.89 -34.89
N TRP A 424 4.81 10.79 -34.92
CA TRP A 424 4.89 9.83 -36.05
C TRP A 424 3.81 8.73 -36.04
N ARG A 425 2.90 8.72 -35.05
CA ARG A 425 1.80 7.77 -34.90
C ARG A 425 0.44 8.42 -35.14
N VAL A 426 -0.53 7.61 -35.55
CA VAL A 426 -1.96 7.98 -35.45
C VAL A 426 -2.41 7.94 -33.99
N GLU A 427 -3.51 8.62 -33.66
CA GLU A 427 -3.98 8.78 -32.27
C GLU A 427 -4.28 7.42 -31.62
N GLU A 428 -4.80 6.47 -32.40
CA GLU A 428 -5.15 5.12 -31.99
C GLU A 428 -3.92 4.25 -31.63
N GLU A 429 -2.75 4.57 -32.18
CA GLU A 429 -1.48 3.87 -31.94
C GLU A 429 -0.65 4.49 -30.81
N VAL A 430 -1.07 5.63 -30.24
CA VAL A 430 -0.47 6.21 -29.05
C VAL A 430 -0.53 5.17 -27.91
N PRO A 431 0.60 4.82 -27.26
CA PRO A 431 0.71 3.64 -26.38
C PRO A 431 0.09 3.82 -24.98
N ILE A 432 -1.06 4.51 -24.90
CA ILE A 432 -1.86 4.70 -23.69
C ILE A 432 -3.11 3.83 -23.81
N GLY A 433 -3.13 2.74 -23.05
CA GLY A 433 -4.27 1.83 -22.94
C GLY A 433 -5.33 2.35 -21.97
N HIS A 434 -6.21 1.46 -21.52
CA HIS A 434 -7.09 1.72 -20.38
C HIS A 434 -7.25 0.47 -19.52
N ILE A 435 -7.47 0.69 -18.24
CA ILE A 435 -7.98 -0.30 -17.28
C ILE A 435 -9.13 0.41 -16.58
N THR A 436 -10.36 -0.08 -16.73
CA THR A 436 -11.52 0.57 -16.10
C THR A 436 -11.43 0.39 -14.58
N ASN A 437 -11.56 1.49 -13.83
CA ASN A 437 -11.58 1.44 -12.37
C ASN A 437 -12.70 0.52 -11.84
N GLY A 438 -12.42 -0.15 -10.73
CA GLY A 438 -13.39 -0.89 -9.94
C GLY A 438 -13.33 -0.48 -8.47
N VAL A 439 -14.22 -1.05 -7.66
CA VAL A 439 -14.28 -0.83 -6.20
C VAL A 439 -14.08 -2.15 -5.46
N HIS A 440 -13.55 -2.10 -4.24
CA HIS A 440 -13.34 -3.28 -3.41
C HIS A 440 -14.66 -3.73 -2.79
N VAL A 441 -15.33 -4.72 -3.39
CA VAL A 441 -16.70 -5.14 -3.05
C VAL A 441 -16.95 -5.33 -1.53
N PRO A 442 -16.08 -5.94 -0.71
CA PRO A 442 -16.27 -6.03 0.76
C PRO A 442 -16.39 -4.69 1.50
N SER A 443 -15.79 -3.63 0.97
CA SER A 443 -15.84 -2.29 1.57
C SER A 443 -17.12 -1.55 1.20
N TRP A 444 -17.74 -1.86 0.06
CA TRP A 444 -18.86 -1.08 -0.50
C TRP A 444 -20.20 -1.83 -0.52
N LEU A 445 -20.19 -3.16 -0.40
CA LEU A 445 -21.40 -3.95 -0.27
C LEU A 445 -21.95 -3.83 1.15
N SER A 446 -23.19 -3.35 1.29
CA SER A 446 -23.84 -3.27 2.60
C SER A 446 -24.11 -4.67 3.17
N TRP A 447 -24.10 -4.77 4.51
CA TRP A 447 -24.32 -6.03 5.22
C TRP A 447 -25.64 -6.71 4.82
N GLN A 448 -26.71 -5.94 4.64
CA GLN A 448 -28.03 -6.44 4.22
C GLN A 448 -27.99 -7.09 2.83
N MET A 449 -27.26 -6.48 1.90
CA MET A 449 -27.09 -7.03 0.53
C MET A 449 -26.17 -8.24 0.54
N LEU A 450 -25.13 -8.26 1.39
CA LEU A 450 -24.30 -9.45 1.60
C LEU A 450 -25.13 -10.64 2.11
N GLN A 451 -26.00 -10.44 3.11
CA GLN A 451 -26.90 -11.49 3.61
C GLN A 451 -27.89 -11.99 2.54
N LEU A 452 -28.37 -11.11 1.65
CA LEU A 452 -29.22 -11.49 0.52
C LEU A 452 -28.44 -12.34 -0.50
N TYR A 453 -27.23 -11.90 -0.87
CA TYR A 453 -26.39 -12.59 -1.86
C TYR A 453 -25.90 -13.94 -1.33
N ASP A 454 -25.50 -14.05 -0.06
CA ASP A 454 -25.11 -15.33 0.57
C ASP A 454 -26.24 -16.38 0.58
N ARG A 455 -27.51 -15.95 0.47
CA ARG A 455 -28.67 -16.84 0.37
C ARG A 455 -28.99 -17.29 -1.06
N ILE A 456 -28.66 -16.48 -2.07
CA ILE A 456 -29.14 -16.65 -3.45
C ILE A 456 -28.00 -17.06 -4.41
N PHE A 457 -26.80 -16.52 -4.21
CA PHE A 457 -25.65 -16.80 -5.06
C PHE A 457 -24.98 -18.14 -4.66
N PRO A 458 -24.14 -18.74 -5.54
CA PRO A 458 -23.49 -20.00 -5.23
C PRO A 458 -22.57 -19.92 -4.00
N ALA A 459 -22.34 -21.05 -3.33
CA ALA A 459 -21.36 -21.11 -2.23
C ALA A 459 -19.99 -20.58 -2.70
N ASN A 460 -19.37 -19.72 -1.88
CA ASN A 460 -18.13 -19.00 -2.21
C ASN A 460 -18.22 -18.06 -3.43
N TRP A 461 -19.41 -17.55 -3.80
CA TRP A 461 -19.59 -16.52 -4.85
C TRP A 461 -18.59 -15.36 -4.73
N PHE A 462 -18.26 -14.98 -3.49
CA PHE A 462 -17.31 -13.91 -3.20
C PHE A 462 -15.89 -14.15 -3.77
N ARG A 463 -15.45 -15.41 -3.92
CA ARG A 463 -14.17 -15.74 -4.59
C ARG A 463 -14.29 -15.75 -6.12
N ARG A 464 -15.52 -15.78 -6.64
CA ARG A 464 -15.88 -15.93 -8.05
C ARG A 464 -16.53 -14.67 -8.64
N MET A 465 -16.38 -13.51 -7.99
CA MET A 465 -17.03 -12.25 -8.40
C MET A 465 -16.65 -11.77 -9.82
N GLY A 466 -15.54 -12.24 -10.38
CA GLY A 466 -15.16 -11.96 -11.78
C GLY A 466 -15.88 -12.85 -12.81
N GLU A 467 -16.66 -13.84 -12.38
CA GLU A 467 -17.30 -14.83 -13.25
C GLU A 467 -18.76 -14.43 -13.56
N PRO A 468 -19.16 -14.26 -14.84
CA PRO A 468 -20.50 -13.76 -15.18
C PRO A 468 -21.67 -14.68 -14.79
N ASP A 469 -21.43 -15.98 -14.59
CA ASP A 469 -22.46 -16.97 -14.22
C ASP A 469 -22.94 -16.78 -12.77
N VAL A 470 -22.04 -16.40 -11.87
CA VAL A 470 -22.34 -16.07 -10.47
C VAL A 470 -23.42 -14.99 -10.38
N TRP A 471 -23.27 -13.93 -11.20
CA TRP A 471 -24.17 -12.79 -11.19
C TRP A 471 -25.52 -13.06 -11.86
N GLN A 472 -25.68 -14.12 -12.67
CA GLN A 472 -26.99 -14.47 -13.24
C GLN A 472 -28.04 -14.75 -12.15
N LYS A 473 -27.59 -15.20 -10.97
CA LYS A 473 -28.43 -15.42 -9.79
C LYS A 473 -29.10 -14.16 -9.26
N ILE A 474 -28.69 -12.96 -9.67
CA ILE A 474 -29.41 -11.72 -9.32
C ILE A 474 -30.84 -11.71 -9.88
N HIS A 475 -31.12 -12.43 -10.98
CA HIS A 475 -32.46 -12.56 -11.54
C HIS A 475 -33.36 -13.53 -10.76
N GLU A 476 -32.82 -14.23 -9.75
CA GLU A 476 -33.58 -15.04 -8.79
C GLU A 476 -33.88 -14.26 -7.49
N CYS A 477 -33.41 -13.02 -7.36
CA CYS A 477 -33.83 -12.10 -6.30
C CYS A 477 -35.26 -11.62 -6.56
N ASP A 478 -36.13 -11.79 -5.56
CA ASP A 478 -37.46 -11.17 -5.53
C ASP A 478 -37.31 -9.63 -5.51
N PRO A 479 -37.94 -8.88 -6.44
CA PRO A 479 -37.87 -7.43 -6.45
C PRO A 479 -38.62 -6.74 -5.30
N GLY A 480 -39.52 -7.43 -4.59
CA GLY A 480 -40.24 -6.92 -3.40
C GLY A 480 -41.75 -7.17 -3.40
#